data_AF-A0A554GNS5-F1
#
_entry.id   AF-A0A554GNS5-F1
#
_cell.length_a   1.000
_cell.length_b   1.000
_cell.length_c   1.000
_cell.angle_alpha   90.00
_cell.angle_beta   90.00
_cell.angle_gamma   90.00
#
_symmetry.space_group_name_H-M   'P 1'
#
loop_
_entity.id
_entity.type
_entity.pdbx_description
1 polymer ?
#
loop_
_entity_poly.entity_id
_entity_poly.type
_entity_poly.pdbx_seq_one_letter_code
_entity_poly.pdbx_strand_id
1 'polypeptide(L)'
;MDKKLTIIKGMLALVNYPFTTLPEDVVALMTRTYAPIAMDGMSQLIKLFDAYCNVTTAEITYLGMSSPSFEGTIRGFLGALSDDTFIGVSRGLRTSYAKEFVRLIHEMAKDVPLLPTFEGKDGWPMPNAKYWAIAKENLDPSAVRFWNGWPVESADGKTIYMSCANLWISHGPEFTEQVYKALCQWAIKMRRPRC
;
A
#
# COMPACT_ATOMS: atom_id res chain seq x y z
N MET A 1 -14.48 17.05 -14.43
CA MET A 1 -13.69 16.84 -13.20
C MET A 1 -13.16 15.42 -13.25
N ASP A 2 -11.93 15.23 -13.71
CA ASP A 2 -11.29 13.92 -13.59
C ASP A 2 -11.20 13.57 -12.11
N LYS A 3 -11.90 12.50 -11.71
CA LYS A 3 -11.71 11.93 -10.37
C LYS A 3 -10.25 11.53 -10.29
N LYS A 4 -9.45 12.32 -9.56
CA LYS A 4 -8.05 12.02 -9.27
C LYS A 4 -8.00 10.58 -8.75
N LEU A 5 -7.45 9.65 -9.54
CA LEU A 5 -7.48 8.24 -9.22
C LEU A 5 -6.56 8.02 -8.00
N THR A 6 -7.16 7.67 -6.86
CA THR A 6 -6.41 7.18 -5.71
C THR A 6 -6.19 5.68 -5.87
N ILE A 7 -4.93 5.25 -5.79
CA ILE A 7 -4.51 3.85 -5.89
C ILE A 7 -5.15 3.07 -4.74
N ILE A 8 -4.80 3.37 -3.49
CA ILE A 8 -5.34 2.68 -2.31
C ILE A 8 -6.42 3.55 -1.65
N LYS A 9 -7.68 3.16 -1.79
CA LYS A 9 -8.82 3.98 -1.31
C LYS A 9 -8.90 4.12 0.21
N GLY A 10 -8.25 3.23 0.95
CA GLY A 10 -8.15 3.30 2.42
C GLY A 10 -7.54 2.04 2.99
N MET A 11 -7.19 2.06 4.27
CA MET A 11 -6.45 0.95 4.90
C MET A 11 -7.25 -0.34 5.02
N LEU A 12 -8.57 -0.23 5.19
CA LEU A 12 -9.46 -1.40 5.24
C LEU A 12 -9.44 -2.18 3.92
N ALA A 13 -9.07 -1.55 2.81
CA ALA A 13 -8.90 -2.24 1.55
C ALA A 13 -7.74 -3.24 1.60
N LEU A 14 -6.66 -2.93 2.32
CA LEU A 14 -5.42 -3.73 2.34
C LEU A 14 -5.53 -5.02 3.16
N VAL A 15 -6.55 -5.14 4.03
CA VAL A 15 -6.74 -6.31 4.89
C VAL A 15 -6.80 -7.60 4.06
N ASN A 16 -7.45 -7.55 2.90
CA ASN A 16 -7.67 -8.70 2.03
C ASN A 16 -6.52 -9.00 1.05
N TYR A 17 -5.46 -8.20 1.04
CA TYR A 17 -4.36 -8.38 0.10
C TYR A 17 -3.27 -9.27 0.71
N PRO A 18 -2.79 -10.29 -0.01
CA PRO A 18 -1.55 -10.96 0.34
C PRO A 18 -0.34 -10.07 0.03
N PHE A 19 0.81 -10.41 0.59
CA PHE A 19 2.08 -9.88 0.12
C PHE A 19 2.39 -10.48 -1.25
N THR A 20 2.79 -9.64 -2.20
CA THR A 20 3.00 -10.07 -3.60
C THR A 20 4.36 -9.67 -4.14
N THR A 21 5.01 -8.66 -3.56
CA THR A 21 6.25 -8.08 -4.10
C THR A 21 7.41 -8.22 -3.13
N LEU A 22 7.17 -7.99 -1.83
CA LEU A 22 8.17 -8.18 -0.81
C LEU A 22 8.46 -9.69 -0.62
N PRO A 23 9.74 -10.11 -0.70
CA PRO A 23 10.13 -11.47 -0.39
C PRO A 23 9.76 -11.87 1.04
N GLU A 24 9.50 -13.16 1.27
CA GLU A 24 9.04 -13.68 2.57
C GLU A 24 10.02 -13.38 3.71
N ASP A 25 11.33 -13.42 3.45
CA ASP A 25 12.37 -13.11 4.43
C ASP A 25 12.39 -11.62 4.82
N VAL A 26 12.16 -10.71 3.87
CA VAL A 26 12.00 -9.27 4.10
C VAL A 26 10.73 -9.00 4.90
N VAL A 27 9.60 -9.63 4.53
CA VAL A 27 8.34 -9.52 5.27
C VAL A 27 8.50 -10.04 6.70
N ALA A 28 9.17 -11.18 6.89
CA ALA A 28 9.42 -11.76 8.19
C ALA A 28 10.30 -10.84 9.06
N LEU A 29 11.36 -10.27 8.50
CA LEU A 29 12.20 -9.27 9.17
C LEU A 29 11.37 -8.06 9.58
N MET A 30 10.70 -7.40 8.63
CA MET A 30 9.88 -6.21 8.90
C MET A 30 8.83 -6.48 9.96
N THR A 31 8.14 -7.62 9.89
CA THR A 31 7.09 -7.98 10.85
C THR A 31 7.66 -8.24 12.24
N ARG A 32 8.74 -9.02 12.35
CA ARG A 32 9.40 -9.32 13.63
C ARG A 32 9.93 -8.05 14.29
N THR A 33 10.51 -7.15 13.51
CA THR A 33 11.06 -5.90 13.99
C THR A 33 9.97 -4.90 14.35
N TYR A 34 8.87 -4.86 13.60
CA TYR A 34 7.78 -3.90 13.86
C TYR A 34 6.89 -4.33 15.02
N ALA A 35 6.61 -5.62 15.20
CA ALA A 35 5.63 -6.09 16.18
C ALA A 35 5.84 -5.56 17.62
N PRO A 36 7.06 -5.49 18.18
CA PRO A 36 7.29 -4.96 19.54
C PRO A 36 7.06 -3.46 19.66
N ILE A 37 7.11 -2.73 18.54
CA ILE A 37 7.07 -1.27 18.51
C ILE A 37 5.77 -0.73 17.88
N ALA A 38 4.97 -1.57 17.24
CA ALA A 38 3.83 -1.16 16.43
C ALA A 38 2.83 -0.32 17.23
N MET A 39 2.38 0.79 16.64
CA MET A 39 1.24 1.54 17.17
C MET A 39 -0.09 0.91 16.74
N ASP A 40 -1.09 1.03 17.60
CA ASP A 40 -2.46 0.63 17.29
C ASP A 40 -2.95 1.29 15.99
N GLY A 41 -3.61 0.49 15.14
CA GLY A 41 -4.15 0.94 13.85
C GLY A 41 -3.14 1.05 12.71
N MET A 42 -1.87 0.68 12.93
CA MET A 42 -0.81 0.72 11.89
C MET A 42 -0.47 -0.66 11.31
N SER A 43 -1.32 -1.67 11.54
CA SER A 43 -1.08 -3.07 11.16
C SER A 43 -0.87 -3.29 9.65
N GLN A 44 -1.39 -2.40 8.80
CA GLN A 44 -1.29 -2.51 7.35
C GLN A 44 -0.10 -1.71 6.77
N LEU A 45 0.81 -1.18 7.60
CA LEU A 45 1.96 -0.38 7.16
C LEU A 45 2.87 -1.17 6.19
N ILE A 46 3.23 -2.41 6.54
CA ILE A 46 4.11 -3.24 5.71
C ILE A 46 3.42 -3.58 4.38
N LYS A 47 2.10 -3.83 4.38
CA LYS A 47 1.34 -4.04 3.14
C LYS A 47 1.24 -2.78 2.28
N LEU A 48 1.14 -1.61 2.91
CA LEU A 48 1.16 -0.34 2.20
C LEU A 48 2.52 -0.13 1.48
N PHE A 49 3.62 -0.59 2.09
CA PHE A 49 4.94 -0.60 1.45
C PHE A 49 5.05 -1.66 0.34
N ASP A 50 4.49 -2.86 0.53
CA ASP A 50 4.39 -3.89 -0.52
C ASP A 50 3.65 -3.35 -1.75
N ALA A 51 2.52 -2.69 -1.53
CA ALA A 51 1.74 -2.07 -2.60
C ALA A 51 2.54 -0.99 -3.33
N TYR A 52 3.30 -0.17 -2.60
CA TYR A 52 4.20 0.81 -3.22
C TYR A 52 5.22 0.12 -4.13
N CYS A 53 5.92 -0.90 -3.64
CA CYS A 53 6.92 -1.61 -4.42
C CYS A 53 6.31 -2.26 -5.66
N ASN A 54 5.11 -2.81 -5.54
CA ASN A 54 4.40 -3.42 -6.67
C ASN A 54 4.05 -2.39 -7.76
N VAL A 55 3.46 -1.26 -7.39
CA VAL A 55 3.02 -0.25 -8.38
C VAL A 55 4.17 0.51 -9.02
N THR A 56 5.32 0.60 -8.35
CA THR A 56 6.53 1.24 -8.88
C THR A 56 7.53 0.25 -9.47
N THR A 57 7.16 -1.04 -9.56
CA THR A 57 8.03 -2.14 -10.00
C THR A 57 9.39 -2.18 -9.31
N ALA A 58 9.44 -1.74 -8.04
CA ALA A 58 10.65 -1.73 -7.25
C ALA A 58 10.96 -3.14 -6.74
N GLU A 59 12.06 -3.71 -7.22
CA GLU A 59 12.56 -5.00 -6.76
C GLU A 59 13.30 -4.85 -5.43
N ILE A 60 12.84 -5.58 -4.41
CA ILE A 60 13.46 -5.63 -3.09
C ILE A 60 13.95 -7.04 -2.85
N THR A 61 15.20 -7.16 -2.43
CA THR A 61 15.79 -8.42 -1.97
C THR A 61 16.44 -8.19 -0.62
N TYR A 62 16.59 -9.23 0.18
CA TYR A 62 17.22 -9.11 1.49
C TYR A 62 18.62 -8.49 1.42
N LEU A 63 19.46 -8.97 0.49
CA LEU A 63 20.80 -8.40 0.24
C LEU A 63 20.73 -6.98 -0.35
N GLY A 64 19.71 -6.70 -1.16
CA GLY A 64 19.46 -5.39 -1.74
C GLY A 64 19.11 -4.32 -0.71
N MET A 65 18.65 -4.68 0.49
CA MET A 65 18.32 -3.71 1.54
C MET A 65 19.54 -2.89 2.01
N SER A 66 20.75 -3.44 1.93
CA SER A 66 21.99 -2.73 2.25
C SER A 66 22.54 -1.91 1.07
N SER A 67 21.84 -1.85 -0.06
CA SER A 67 22.28 -1.13 -1.25
C SER A 67 21.68 0.28 -1.32
N PRO A 68 22.36 1.24 -1.98
CA PRO A 68 21.84 2.61 -2.14
C PRO A 68 20.50 2.70 -2.89
N SER A 69 20.16 1.71 -3.73
CA SER A 69 18.87 1.71 -4.43
C SER A 69 17.70 1.54 -3.46
N PHE A 70 17.90 0.84 -2.33
CA PHE A 70 16.87 0.67 -1.31
C PHE A 70 16.52 1.99 -0.61
N GLU A 71 17.50 2.87 -0.39
CA GLU A 71 17.22 4.22 0.11
C GLU A 71 16.33 5.00 -0.88
N GLY A 72 16.58 4.87 -2.18
CA GLY A 72 15.72 5.43 -3.22
C GLY A 72 14.27 4.95 -3.11
N THR A 73 14.06 3.65 -2.90
CA THR A 73 12.74 3.05 -2.69
C THR A 73 12.07 3.59 -1.43
N ILE A 74 12.79 3.66 -0.30
CA ILE A 74 12.24 4.20 0.95
C ILE A 74 11.83 5.65 0.78
N ARG A 75 12.69 6.48 0.18
CA ARG A 75 12.39 7.89 -0.09
C ARG A 75 11.21 8.02 -1.02
N GLY A 76 11.12 7.19 -2.05
CA GLY A 76 9.96 7.12 -2.92
C GLY A 76 8.66 6.81 -2.17
N PHE A 77 8.68 5.84 -1.25
CA PHE A 77 7.54 5.50 -0.40
C PHE A 77 7.14 6.64 0.54
N LEU A 78 8.10 7.25 1.23
CA LEU A 78 7.86 8.43 2.07
C LEU A 78 7.25 9.57 1.24
N GLY A 79 7.75 9.78 0.02
CA GLY A 79 7.20 10.72 -0.94
C GLY A 79 5.76 10.40 -1.34
N ALA A 80 5.43 9.11 -1.53
CA ALA A 80 4.09 8.69 -1.91
C ALA A 80 3.05 9.05 -0.83
N LEU A 81 3.45 9.00 0.45
CA LEU A 81 2.62 9.44 1.57
C LEU A 81 2.36 10.97 1.57
N SER A 82 3.07 11.77 0.77
CA SER A 82 2.78 13.20 0.63
C SER A 82 1.58 13.49 -0.29
N ASP A 83 1.19 12.53 -1.13
CA ASP A 83 0.13 12.66 -2.13
C ASP A 83 -1.10 11.79 -1.78
N ASP A 84 -2.30 12.32 -1.98
CA ASP A 84 -3.57 11.61 -1.75
C ASP A 84 -3.93 10.66 -2.90
N THR A 85 -3.17 10.70 -3.99
CA THR A 85 -3.31 9.73 -5.09
C THR A 85 -2.73 8.37 -4.76
N PHE A 86 -1.77 8.27 -3.83
CA PHE A 86 -1.26 6.97 -3.43
C PHE A 86 -2.22 6.29 -2.45
N ILE A 87 -2.57 7.00 -1.37
CA ILE A 87 -3.52 6.51 -0.36
C ILE A 87 -4.55 7.56 0.06
N GLY A 88 -5.82 7.18 0.02
CA GLY A 88 -6.99 8.02 0.29
C GLY A 88 -7.29 8.22 1.77
N VAL A 89 -6.31 8.66 2.56
CA VAL A 89 -6.49 8.96 3.99
C VAL A 89 -6.05 10.38 4.34
N SER A 90 -6.41 10.84 5.54
CA SER A 90 -6.10 12.20 5.98
C SER A 90 -4.59 12.47 5.96
N ARG A 91 -4.21 13.73 5.70
CA ARG A 91 -2.80 14.15 5.73
C ARG A 91 -2.11 13.81 7.06
N GLY A 92 -2.85 13.94 8.17
CA GLY A 92 -2.37 13.58 9.50
C GLY A 92 -2.00 12.10 9.57
N LEU A 93 -2.89 11.21 9.10
CA LEU A 93 -2.66 9.78 9.11
C LEU A 93 -1.50 9.38 8.17
N ARG A 94 -1.39 10.00 6.99
CA ARG A 94 -0.23 9.80 6.09
C ARG A 94 1.10 10.20 6.74
N THR A 95 1.09 11.29 7.51
CA THR A 95 2.27 11.71 8.28
C THR A 95 2.60 10.72 9.40
N SER A 96 1.60 10.14 10.06
CA SER A 96 1.80 9.09 11.04
C SER A 96 2.41 7.83 10.41
N TYR A 97 1.94 7.41 9.23
CA TYR A 97 2.55 6.29 8.50
C TYR A 97 4.02 6.52 8.17
N ALA A 98 4.38 7.72 7.73
CA ALA A 98 5.79 8.03 7.44
C ALA A 98 6.67 7.95 8.68
N LYS A 99 6.19 8.49 9.82
CA LYS A 99 6.92 8.40 11.10
C LYS A 99 7.08 6.94 11.55
N GLU A 100 6.02 6.16 11.46
CA GLU A 100 6.03 4.74 11.84
C GLU A 100 6.93 3.92 10.91
N PHE A 101 6.94 4.23 9.61
CA PHE A 101 7.85 3.59 8.67
C PHE A 101 9.31 3.91 8.96
N VAL A 102 9.64 5.17 9.23
CA VAL A 102 11.00 5.56 9.62
C VAL A 102 11.43 4.83 10.89
N ARG A 103 10.55 4.74 11.90
CA ARG A 103 10.83 3.99 13.13
C ARG A 103 11.07 2.50 12.84
N LEU A 104 10.29 1.89 11.94
CA LEU A 104 10.53 0.53 11.48
C LEU A 104 11.93 0.38 10.85
N ILE A 105 12.30 1.27 9.92
CA ILE A 105 13.62 1.22 9.27
C ILE A 105 14.75 1.38 10.29
N HIS A 106 14.61 2.28 11.27
CA HIS A 106 15.60 2.44 12.34
C HIS A 106 15.74 1.21 13.23
N GLU A 107 14.64 0.54 13.55
CA GLU A 107 14.70 -0.72 14.30
C GLU A 107 15.32 -1.84 13.45
N MET A 108 15.02 -1.90 12.15
CA MET A 108 15.62 -2.90 11.25
C MET A 108 17.13 -2.70 11.11
N ALA A 109 17.61 -1.46 11.17
CA ALA A 109 19.04 -1.13 11.09
C ALA A 109 19.86 -1.73 12.24
N LYS A 110 19.22 -2.19 13.33
CA LYS A 110 19.88 -2.93 14.42
C LYS A 110 20.23 -4.37 14.00
N ASP A 111 19.42 -4.97 13.12
CA ASP A 111 19.59 -6.34 12.61
C ASP A 111 20.34 -6.36 11.27
N VAL A 112 20.14 -5.35 10.42
CA VAL A 112 20.73 -5.25 9.08
C VAL A 112 21.61 -4.00 9.00
N PRO A 113 22.94 -4.16 9.15
CA PRO A 113 23.88 -3.07 9.00
C PRO A 113 23.75 -2.41 7.61
N LEU A 114 24.00 -1.11 7.54
CA LEU A 114 23.94 -0.27 6.33
C LEU A 114 22.54 0.10 5.82
N LEU A 115 21.48 -0.18 6.58
CA LEU A 115 20.18 0.42 6.30
C LEU A 115 20.24 1.96 6.45
N PRO A 116 19.52 2.71 5.59
CA PRO A 116 19.56 4.15 5.62
C PRO A 116 18.93 4.69 6.90
N THR A 117 19.58 5.70 7.48
CA THR A 117 19.13 6.40 8.68
C THR A 117 18.54 7.75 8.29
N PHE A 118 17.30 8.00 8.71
CA PHE A 118 16.64 9.28 8.51
C PHE A 118 16.70 10.13 9.78
N GLU A 119 17.21 11.36 9.68
CA GLU A 119 17.27 12.29 10.81
C GLU A 119 16.33 13.48 10.63
N GLY A 120 15.74 13.95 11.73
CA GLY A 120 14.90 15.15 11.76
C GLY A 120 13.73 15.11 10.77
N LYS A 121 13.74 16.03 9.81
CA LYS A 121 12.68 16.16 8.80
C LYS A 121 12.91 15.31 7.55
N ASP A 122 14.06 14.66 7.41
CA ASP A 122 14.38 13.88 6.21
C ASP A 122 13.42 12.69 6.02
N GLY A 123 12.91 12.12 7.12
CA GLY A 123 11.90 11.07 7.10
C GLY A 123 10.46 11.55 6.84
N TRP A 124 10.24 12.84 6.60
CA TRP A 124 8.87 13.37 6.42
C TRP A 124 8.39 13.20 4.98
N PRO A 125 7.07 13.16 4.73
CA PRO A 125 6.57 12.96 3.38
C PRO A 125 6.97 14.07 2.39
N MET A 126 6.80 15.33 2.78
CA MET A 126 6.96 16.47 1.86
C MET A 126 8.39 16.62 1.30
N PRO A 127 9.47 16.51 2.09
CA PRO A 127 10.84 16.52 1.57
C PRO A 127 11.12 15.43 0.52
N ASN A 128 10.38 14.33 0.58
CA ASN A 128 10.53 13.20 -0.31
C ASN A 128 9.54 13.19 -1.50
N ALA A 129 8.65 14.19 -1.60
CA ALA A 129 7.60 14.25 -2.63
C ALA A 129 8.16 14.17 -4.07
N LYS A 130 9.37 14.69 -4.30
CA LYS A 130 10.06 14.63 -5.60
C LYS A 130 10.30 13.20 -6.10
N TYR A 131 10.60 12.26 -5.20
CA TYR A 131 10.85 10.86 -5.57
C TYR A 131 9.56 10.18 -6.01
N TRP A 132 8.44 10.52 -5.36
CA TRP A 132 7.13 10.05 -5.79
C TRP A 132 6.69 10.64 -7.12
N ALA A 133 6.94 11.94 -7.34
CA ALA A 133 6.60 12.58 -8.62
C ALA A 133 7.25 11.84 -9.81
N ILE A 134 8.53 11.46 -9.68
CA ILE A 134 9.26 10.68 -10.70
C ILE A 134 8.68 9.27 -10.83
N ALA A 135 8.48 8.56 -9.72
CA ALA A 135 7.95 7.20 -9.75
C ALA A 135 6.54 7.13 -10.37
N LYS A 136 5.72 8.16 -10.15
CA LYS A 136 4.35 8.26 -10.62
C LYS A 136 4.23 8.32 -12.15
N GLU A 137 5.29 8.72 -12.85
CA GLU A 137 5.32 8.77 -14.32
C GLU A 137 5.34 7.37 -14.94
N ASN A 138 5.78 6.35 -14.19
CA ASN A 138 6.04 5.00 -14.70
C ASN A 138 5.35 3.91 -13.87
N LEU A 139 4.16 4.20 -13.33
CA LEU A 139 3.40 3.19 -12.55
C LEU A 139 2.93 2.05 -13.43
N ASP A 140 3.00 0.82 -12.93
CA ASP A 140 2.38 -0.33 -13.57
C ASP A 140 0.84 -0.22 -13.50
N PRO A 141 0.13 -0.06 -14.63
CA PRO A 141 -1.32 0.06 -14.63
C PRO A 141 -2.04 -1.18 -14.08
N SER A 142 -1.46 -2.37 -14.26
CA SER A 142 -2.02 -3.64 -13.78
C SER A 142 -1.95 -3.70 -12.26
N ALA A 143 -0.78 -3.41 -11.69
CA ALA A 143 -0.59 -3.27 -10.24
C ALA A 143 -1.51 -2.19 -9.64
N VAL A 144 -1.62 -1.01 -10.27
CA VAL A 144 -2.51 0.05 -9.82
C VAL A 144 -3.96 -0.42 -9.76
N ARG A 145 -4.41 -1.18 -10.76
CA ARG A 145 -5.76 -1.75 -10.76
C ARG A 145 -5.93 -2.80 -9.67
N PHE A 146 -4.95 -3.70 -9.53
CA PHE A 146 -4.93 -4.74 -8.51
C PHE A 146 -5.13 -4.15 -7.11
N TRP A 147 -4.37 -3.11 -6.74
CA TRP A 147 -4.42 -2.45 -5.42
C TRP A 147 -5.60 -1.50 -5.21
N ASN A 148 -6.53 -1.36 -6.16
CA ASN A 148 -7.62 -0.37 -6.09
C ASN A 148 -8.72 -0.65 -5.05
N GLY A 149 -8.55 -1.71 -4.26
CA GLY A 149 -9.31 -2.01 -3.06
C GLY A 149 -10.63 -2.75 -3.29
N TRP A 150 -11.12 -2.88 -4.51
CA TRP A 150 -12.36 -3.61 -4.83
C TRP A 150 -13.57 -3.19 -3.97
N PRO A 151 -13.90 -1.88 -3.90
CA PRO A 151 -15.03 -1.42 -3.09
C PRO A 151 -16.36 -1.87 -3.70
N VAL A 152 -17.26 -2.37 -2.88
CA VAL A 152 -18.65 -2.60 -3.21
C VAL A 152 -19.50 -1.82 -2.23
N GLU A 153 -20.52 -1.18 -2.76
CA GLU A 153 -21.37 -0.27 -2.00
C GLU A 153 -22.60 -1.08 -1.52
N SER A 154 -22.73 -1.28 -0.21
CA SER A 154 -23.75 -2.14 0.40
C SER A 154 -25.14 -1.51 0.38
N ALA A 155 -26.15 -2.28 0.81
CA ALA A 155 -27.54 -1.84 0.83
C ALA A 155 -27.81 -0.66 1.78
N ASP A 156 -27.08 -0.59 2.89
CA ASP A 156 -27.11 0.50 3.87
C ASP A 156 -26.21 1.70 3.51
N GLY A 157 -25.68 1.73 2.28
CA GLY A 157 -24.85 2.83 1.77
C GLY A 157 -23.40 2.83 2.25
N LYS A 158 -22.98 1.81 3.02
CA LYS A 158 -21.57 1.66 3.44
C LYS A 158 -20.72 1.07 2.32
N THR A 159 -19.42 1.33 2.36
CA THR A 159 -18.47 0.67 1.45
C THR A 159 -17.87 -0.55 2.15
N ILE A 160 -18.01 -1.71 1.52
CA ILE A 160 -17.32 -2.94 1.89
C ILE A 160 -16.22 -3.22 0.87
N TYR A 161 -15.11 -3.81 1.30
CA TYR A 161 -14.00 -4.15 0.41
C TYR A 161 -13.95 -5.65 0.19
N MET A 162 -14.02 -6.08 -1.07
CA MET A 162 -14.08 -7.49 -1.44
C MET A 162 -12.66 -8.10 -1.49
N SER A 163 -12.56 -9.40 -1.22
CA SER A 163 -11.30 -10.16 -1.32
C SER A 163 -11.01 -10.61 -2.76
N CYS A 164 -11.04 -9.68 -3.71
CA CYS A 164 -10.76 -9.98 -5.12
C CYS A 164 -9.27 -10.12 -5.42
N ALA A 165 -8.37 -9.69 -4.52
CA ALA A 165 -6.93 -9.84 -4.69
C ALA A 165 -6.52 -11.32 -4.88
N ASN A 166 -7.08 -12.23 -4.07
CA ASN A 166 -6.81 -13.66 -4.19
C ASN A 166 -7.34 -14.25 -5.48
N LEU A 167 -8.50 -13.76 -5.97
CA LEU A 167 -9.04 -14.16 -7.27
C LEU A 167 -8.13 -13.69 -8.41
N TRP A 168 -7.61 -12.46 -8.33
CA TRP A 168 -6.70 -11.91 -9.33
C TRP A 168 -5.44 -12.77 -9.46
N ILE A 169 -4.85 -13.16 -8.33
CA ILE A 169 -3.64 -13.98 -8.31
C ILE A 169 -3.91 -15.39 -8.85
N SER A 170 -5.04 -16.00 -8.49
CA SER A 170 -5.32 -17.40 -8.82
C SER A 170 -5.95 -17.61 -10.20
N HIS A 171 -6.76 -16.67 -10.69
CA HIS A 171 -7.56 -16.81 -11.91
C HIS A 171 -7.32 -15.70 -12.94
N GLY A 172 -6.46 -14.73 -12.63
CA GLY A 172 -6.09 -13.64 -13.52
C GLY A 172 -7.03 -12.43 -13.51
N PRO A 173 -6.61 -11.34 -14.17
CA PRO A 173 -7.30 -10.06 -14.15
C PRO A 173 -8.68 -10.13 -14.80
N GLU A 174 -8.80 -10.76 -15.97
CA GLU A 174 -10.05 -10.76 -16.75
C GLU A 174 -11.18 -11.47 -16.00
N PHE A 175 -10.89 -12.62 -15.39
CA PHE A 175 -11.86 -13.36 -14.59
C PHE A 175 -12.29 -12.56 -13.36
N THR A 176 -11.32 -11.96 -12.67
CA THR A 176 -11.58 -11.20 -11.44
C THR A 176 -12.45 -9.98 -11.70
N GLU A 177 -12.21 -9.27 -12.82
CA GLU A 177 -13.05 -8.15 -13.23
C GLU A 177 -14.48 -8.56 -13.53
N GLN A 178 -14.68 -9.72 -14.17
CA GLN A 178 -16.02 -10.25 -14.43
C GLN A 178 -16.76 -10.57 -13.13
N VAL A 179 -16.09 -11.25 -12.20
CA VAL A 179 -16.64 -11.57 -10.88
C VAL A 179 -16.97 -10.29 -10.10
N TYR A 180 -16.04 -9.33 -10.06
CA TYR A 180 -16.25 -8.05 -9.39
C TYR A 180 -17.44 -7.28 -9.97
N LYS A 181 -17.57 -7.23 -11.30
CA LYS A 181 -18.72 -6.61 -11.97
C LYS A 181 -20.04 -7.27 -11.58
N ALA A 182 -20.08 -8.61 -11.53
CA ALA A 182 -21.28 -9.34 -11.12
C ALA A 182 -21.63 -9.07 -9.65
N LEU A 183 -20.64 -9.01 -8.75
CA LEU A 183 -20.83 -8.67 -7.34
C LEU A 183 -21.39 -7.26 -7.16
N CYS A 184 -20.86 -6.28 -7.88
CA CYS A 184 -21.38 -4.91 -7.88
C CYS A 184 -22.85 -4.85 -8.32
N GLN A 185 -23.21 -5.56 -9.40
CA GLN A 185 -24.59 -5.64 -9.88
C GLN A 185 -25.53 -6.30 -8.86
N TRP A 186 -25.07 -7.39 -8.23
CA TRP A 186 -25.82 -8.06 -7.18
C TRP A 186 -26.07 -7.15 -5.97
N ALA A 187 -25.05 -6.40 -5.53
CA ALA A 187 -25.19 -5.45 -4.43
C ALA A 187 -26.22 -4.35 -4.74
N ILE A 188 -26.22 -3.82 -5.97
CA ILE A 188 -27.23 -2.85 -6.44
C ILE A 188 -28.64 -3.47 -6.43
N LYS A 189 -28.78 -4.74 -6.85
CA LYS A 189 -30.08 -5.43 -6.80
C LYS A 189 -30.60 -5.56 -5.37
N MET A 190 -29.72 -5.86 -4.42
CA MET A 190 -30.06 -6.02 -3.00
C MET A 190 -30.41 -4.71 -2.28
N ARG A 191 -30.17 -3.54 -2.90
CA ARG A 191 -30.61 -2.22 -2.39
C ARG A 191 -32.11 -1.97 -2.50
N ARG A 192 -32.84 -2.74 -3.31
CA ARG A 192 -34.29 -2.55 -3.44
C ARG A 192 -34.96 -2.88 -2.11
N PRO A 193 -35.94 -2.08 -1.64
CA PRO A 193 -36.63 -2.37 -0.39
C PRO A 193 -37.17 -3.79 -0.43
N ARG A 194 -36.87 -4.57 0.62
CA ARG A 194 -37.55 -5.85 0.84
C ARG A 194 -39.00 -5.49 1.16
N CYS A 195 -39.88 -5.67 0.18
CA CYS A 195 -41.32 -5.56 0.36
C CYS A 195 -41.80 -6.54 1.44
#